data_AF-A0A9D7Q3M1-F1
#
_entry.id   AF-A0A9D7Q3M1-F1
#
_cell.length_a   1.000
_cell.length_b   1.000
_cell.length_c   1.000
_cell.angle_alpha   90.00
_cell.angle_beta   90.00
_cell.angle_gamma   90.00
#
_symmetry.space_group_name_H-M   'P 1'
#
loop_
_entity.id
_entity.type
_entity.pdbx_description
1 polymer ?
#
loop_
_entity_poly.entity_id
_entity_poly.type
_entity_poly.pdbx_seq_one_letter_code
_entity_poly.pdbx_strand_id
1 'polypeptide(L)'
;MKKEDKIEISDKKIKRPLKKGLREFDDLRDAISSMEEHNRNFYFKPVLGYGVKLDASTLNKITRIECNCSDFLQNHGDFMKSMEIRFVCKHTATKLAELPLHPIILLLLRNKAKHGKERYVMLSENEPIILGFVSFVKLNWINVYHYDNKRDVAIRFSFSPFENKWSYGKLPPDGKTVENKIMTLLRQTFLQAERF
;
A
#
# COMPACT_ATOMS: atom_id res chain seq x y z
N MET A 1 -31.72 5.57 -6.03
CA MET A 1 -30.40 4.92 -6.21
C MET A 1 -29.41 5.99 -6.64
N LYS A 2 -28.41 6.31 -5.82
CA LYS A 2 -27.32 7.21 -6.24
C LYS A 2 -26.47 6.44 -7.25
N LYS A 3 -26.26 7.01 -8.44
CA LYS A 3 -25.27 6.51 -9.41
C LYS A 3 -23.94 6.46 -8.67
N GLU A 4 -23.39 5.27 -8.48
CA GLU A 4 -22.00 5.13 -8.05
C GLU A 4 -21.15 5.76 -9.13
N ASP A 5 -20.41 6.82 -8.78
CA ASP A 5 -19.42 7.42 -9.66
C ASP A 5 -18.45 6.32 -10.08
N LYS A 6 -18.50 5.92 -11.35
CA LYS A 6 -17.46 5.12 -11.98
C LYS A 6 -16.23 6.01 -12.03
N ILE A 7 -15.38 5.89 -11.01
CA ILE A 7 -14.11 6.61 -10.97
C ILE A 7 -13.22 6.01 -12.06
N GLU A 8 -13.09 6.72 -13.17
CA GLU A 8 -12.20 6.39 -14.28
C GLU A 8 -10.75 6.67 -13.84
N ILE A 9 -9.94 5.61 -13.80
CA ILE A 9 -8.48 5.71 -13.76
C ILE A 9 -8.05 6.08 -15.18
N SER A 10 -7.07 6.96 -15.38
CA SER A 10 -6.58 7.27 -16.73
C SER A 10 -6.22 6.00 -17.48
N ASP A 11 -6.95 5.71 -18.55
CA ASP A 11 -6.71 4.55 -19.41
C ASP A 11 -5.38 4.64 -20.18
N LYS A 12 -4.70 5.81 -20.12
CA LYS A 12 -3.43 6.06 -20.83
C LYS A 12 -2.29 5.13 -20.44
N LYS A 13 -2.34 4.49 -19.26
CA LYS A 13 -1.30 3.55 -18.78
C LYS A 13 -1.70 2.08 -18.92
N ILE A 14 -2.91 1.80 -19.39
CA ILE A 14 -3.43 0.44 -19.53
C ILE A 14 -3.14 0.01 -20.95
N LYS A 15 -2.27 -0.98 -21.12
CA LYS A 15 -1.98 -1.59 -22.42
C LYS A 15 -3.26 -2.16 -23.04
N ARG A 16 -4.01 -2.92 -22.24
CA ARG A 16 -5.37 -3.34 -22.60
C ARG A 16 -6.21 -3.71 -21.37
N PRO A 17 -7.51 -3.37 -21.38
CA PRO A 17 -8.45 -3.97 -20.45
C PRO A 17 -8.68 -5.44 -20.83
N LEU A 18 -8.59 -6.32 -19.85
CA LEU A 18 -8.95 -7.73 -20.01
C LEU A 18 -10.41 -7.96 -19.59
N LYS A 19 -10.94 -9.14 -19.92
CA LYS A 19 -12.28 -9.55 -19.46
C LYS A 19 -12.38 -9.46 -17.94
N LYS A 20 -13.53 -8.98 -17.46
CA LYS A 20 -13.90 -8.94 -16.03
C LYS A 20 -12.95 -8.08 -15.18
N GLY A 21 -12.70 -6.82 -15.57
CA GLY A 21 -12.03 -5.84 -14.70
C GLY A 21 -10.52 -6.01 -14.47
N LEU A 22 -9.91 -7.07 -15.02
CA LEU A 22 -8.47 -7.26 -15.09
C LEU A 22 -7.84 -6.24 -16.04
N ARG A 23 -6.61 -5.82 -15.75
CA ARG A 23 -5.88 -4.83 -16.55
C ARG A 23 -4.46 -5.31 -16.78
N GLU A 24 -4.01 -5.18 -18.03
CA GLU A 24 -2.61 -5.39 -18.42
C GLU A 24 -1.91 -4.06 -18.63
N PHE A 25 -0.65 -3.99 -18.20
CA PHE A 25 0.25 -2.84 -18.29
C PHE A 25 1.50 -3.28 -19.05
N ASP A 26 2.14 -2.36 -19.78
CA ASP A 26 3.35 -2.66 -20.55
C ASP A 26 4.50 -3.10 -19.66
N ASP A 27 4.67 -2.50 -18.49
CA ASP A 27 5.59 -3.01 -17.48
C ASP A 27 5.09 -2.80 -16.04
N LEU A 28 5.90 -3.24 -15.07
CA LEU A 28 5.61 -3.07 -13.65
C LEU A 28 5.65 -1.61 -13.21
N ARG A 29 6.48 -0.75 -13.83
CA ARG A 29 6.56 0.68 -13.48
C ARG A 29 5.28 1.39 -13.89
N ASP A 30 4.70 1.03 -15.03
CA ASP A 30 3.42 1.56 -15.50
C ASP A 30 2.26 1.09 -14.61
N ALA A 31 2.29 -0.18 -14.19
CA ALA A 31 1.35 -0.70 -13.21
C ALA A 31 1.44 0.04 -11.86
N ILE A 32 2.66 0.28 -11.36
CA ILE A 32 2.90 1.06 -10.13
C ILE A 32 2.43 2.51 -10.31
N SER A 33 2.73 3.14 -11.44
CA SER A 33 2.33 4.52 -11.72
C SER A 33 0.82 4.66 -11.84
N SER A 34 0.14 3.67 -12.42
CA SER A 34 -1.32 3.59 -12.45
C SER A 34 -1.90 3.34 -11.05
N MET A 35 -1.24 2.54 -10.23
CA MET A 35 -1.62 2.36 -8.82
C MET A 35 -1.45 3.65 -8.02
N GLU A 36 -0.37 4.40 -8.22
CA GLU A 36 -0.18 5.70 -7.56
C GLU A 36 -1.25 6.71 -7.95
N GLU A 37 -1.73 6.66 -9.19
CA GLU A 37 -2.86 7.45 -9.67
C GLU A 37 -4.19 6.95 -9.07
N HIS A 38 -4.41 5.64 -9.06
CA HIS A 38 -5.60 5.03 -8.46
C HIS A 38 -5.68 5.31 -6.95
N ASN A 39 -4.59 5.13 -6.21
CA ASN A 39 -4.52 5.40 -4.78
C ASN A 39 -4.65 6.91 -4.49
N ARG A 40 -4.18 7.79 -5.39
CA ARG A 40 -4.47 9.24 -5.35
C ARG A 40 -5.95 9.57 -5.55
N ASN A 41 -6.75 8.67 -6.09
CA ASN A 41 -8.18 8.90 -6.30
C ASN A 41 -9.07 8.13 -5.30
N PHE A 42 -8.54 7.07 -4.67
CA PHE A 42 -9.27 6.14 -3.79
C PHE A 42 -8.66 6.07 -2.37
N TYR A 43 -8.19 7.21 -1.86
CA TYR A 43 -7.38 7.42 -0.66
C TYR A 43 -7.53 6.41 0.51
N PHE A 44 -6.53 5.54 0.67
CA PHE A 44 -6.03 5.20 2.00
C PHE A 44 -5.04 6.29 2.40
N LYS A 45 -5.30 6.96 3.54
CA LYS A 45 -4.41 7.96 4.14
C LYS A 45 -3.70 7.33 5.33
N PRO A 46 -2.52 6.72 5.15
CA PRO A 46 -1.82 6.07 6.24
C PRO A 46 -1.25 7.12 7.20
N VAL A 47 -1.93 7.29 8.34
CA VAL A 47 -1.50 8.18 9.42
C VAL A 47 -0.92 7.37 10.58
N LEU A 48 0.03 7.94 11.32
CA LEU A 48 0.69 7.21 12.41
C LEU A 48 -0.26 6.74 13.52
N GLY A 49 -1.28 7.55 13.83
CA GLY A 49 -2.32 7.21 14.82
C GLY A 49 -3.47 6.36 14.27
N TYR A 50 -3.25 5.65 13.16
CA TYR A 50 -4.28 4.84 12.56
C TYR A 50 -4.57 3.59 13.41
N GLY A 51 -5.82 3.41 13.84
CA GLY A 51 -6.25 2.23 14.61
C GLY A 51 -5.66 2.09 16.01
N VAL A 52 -4.71 2.95 16.39
CA VAL A 52 -4.07 3.00 17.71
C VAL A 52 -3.89 4.47 18.10
N LYS A 53 -4.37 4.85 19.29
CA LYS A 53 -4.12 6.19 19.82
C LYS A 53 -2.65 6.28 20.24
N LEU A 54 -1.90 7.21 19.65
CA LEU A 54 -0.52 7.46 20.04
C LEU A 54 -0.48 8.06 21.45
N ASP A 55 0.27 7.43 22.35
CA ASP A 55 0.50 7.96 23.68
C ASP A 55 1.42 9.20 23.63
N ALA A 56 1.46 9.96 24.72
CA ALA A 56 2.24 11.19 24.81
C ALA A 56 3.76 10.97 24.66
N SER A 57 4.29 9.83 25.12
CA SER A 57 5.71 9.48 24.99
C SER A 57 6.06 9.22 23.51
N THR A 58 5.22 8.47 22.81
CA THR A 58 5.35 8.19 21.38
C THR A 58 5.23 9.48 20.56
N LEU A 59 4.27 10.34 20.86
CA LEU A 59 4.15 11.66 20.22
C LEU A 59 5.41 12.51 20.43
N ASN A 60 5.95 12.53 21.65
CA ASN A 60 7.18 13.27 21.96
C ASN A 60 8.41 12.71 21.23
N LYS A 61 8.48 11.39 21.00
CA LYS A 61 9.52 10.80 20.15
C LYS A 61 9.38 11.28 18.71
N ILE A 62 8.16 11.30 18.17
CA ILE A 62 7.89 11.70 16.78
C ILE A 62 8.27 13.17 16.55
N THR A 63 7.88 14.07 17.45
CA THR A 63 8.13 15.52 17.31
C THR A 63 9.61 15.89 17.36
N ARG A 64 10.45 15.02 17.92
CA ARG A 64 11.91 15.21 18.03
C ARG A 64 12.70 14.55 16.90
N ILE A 65 12.04 13.94 15.91
CA ILE A 65 12.77 13.34 14.80
C ILE A 65 13.29 14.44 13.89
N GLU A 66 14.62 14.53 13.83
CA GLU A 66 15.32 15.44 12.93
C GLU A 66 15.94 14.68 11.74
N CYS A 67 16.01 15.35 10.59
CA CYS A 67 16.72 14.90 9.40
C CYS A 67 17.12 16.10 8.53
N ASN A 68 18.29 16.06 7.91
CA ASN A 68 18.80 17.15 7.08
C ASN A 68 18.60 16.92 5.57
N CYS A 69 17.85 15.89 5.17
CA CYS A 69 17.62 15.63 3.76
C CYS A 69 16.56 16.57 3.17
N SER A 70 16.67 16.87 1.87
CA SER A 70 15.75 17.76 1.14
C SER A 70 14.28 17.39 1.36
N ASP A 71 13.94 16.11 1.24
CA ASP A 71 12.57 15.62 1.39
C ASP A 71 12.00 15.90 2.78
N PHE A 72 12.83 15.83 3.83
CA PHE A 72 12.40 16.16 5.18
C PHE A 72 12.17 17.67 5.28
N LEU A 73 13.14 18.49 4.88
CA LEU A 73 13.03 19.94 4.95
C LEU A 73 11.80 20.47 4.20
N GLN A 74 11.45 19.84 3.07
CA GLN A 74 10.29 20.22 2.26
C GLN A 74 8.96 19.77 2.89
N ASN A 75 8.89 18.55 3.42
CA ASN A 75 7.61 17.92 3.77
C ASN A 75 7.34 17.82 5.30
N HIS A 76 8.33 18.15 6.15
CA HIS A 76 8.22 17.97 7.59
C HIS A 76 7.04 18.75 8.20
N GLY A 77 6.79 19.97 7.74
CA GLY A 77 5.63 20.75 8.21
C GLY A 77 4.29 20.05 7.95
N ASP A 78 4.12 19.47 6.76
CA ASP A 78 2.90 18.74 6.39
C ASP A 78 2.79 17.40 7.12
N PHE A 79 3.93 16.73 7.36
CA PHE A 79 3.99 15.56 8.23
C PHE A 79 3.53 15.90 9.65
N MET A 80 4.05 16.96 10.28
CA MET A 80 3.68 17.32 11.65
C MET A 80 2.22 17.75 11.78
N LYS A 81 1.62 18.33 10.74
CA LYS A 81 0.19 18.71 10.72
C LYS A 81 -0.74 17.50 10.60
N SER A 82 -0.36 16.51 9.81
CA SER A 82 -1.25 15.42 9.40
C SER A 82 -0.92 14.06 9.99
N MET A 83 0.30 13.88 10.49
CA MET A 83 0.91 12.61 10.87
C MET A 83 0.87 11.56 9.75
N GLU A 84 0.80 12.00 8.50
CA GLU A 84 0.67 11.12 7.35
C GLU A 84 2.03 10.66 6.82
N ILE A 85 2.24 9.35 6.69
CA ILE A 85 3.54 8.76 6.32
C ILE A 85 3.97 9.10 4.88
N ARG A 86 3.08 9.67 4.06
CA ARG A 86 3.41 10.13 2.70
C ARG A 86 4.41 11.29 2.73
N PHE A 87 4.30 12.17 3.71
CA PHE A 87 5.16 13.34 3.88
C PHE A 87 6.49 13.04 4.60
N VAL A 88 6.69 11.80 5.01
CA VAL A 88 7.91 11.37 5.69
C VAL A 88 9.02 11.15 4.66
N CYS A 89 10.29 11.40 5.00
CA CYS A 89 11.42 10.97 4.15
C CYS A 89 11.85 9.54 4.51
N LYS A 90 12.62 8.85 3.66
CA LYS A 90 13.08 7.47 3.96
C LYS A 90 13.81 7.32 5.32
N HIS A 91 14.56 8.34 5.73
CA HIS A 91 15.32 8.33 6.98
C HIS A 91 14.40 8.42 8.21
N THR A 92 13.45 9.36 8.18
CA THR A 92 12.42 9.46 9.21
C THR A 92 11.52 8.23 9.23
N ALA A 93 11.24 7.61 8.07
CA ALA A 93 10.49 6.37 8.01
C ALA A 93 11.20 5.22 8.75
N THR A 94 12.53 5.15 8.65
CA THR A 94 13.36 4.18 9.39
C THR A 94 13.18 4.37 10.90
N LYS A 95 13.33 5.61 11.39
CA LYS A 95 13.16 5.95 12.82
C LYS A 95 11.73 5.67 13.32
N LEU A 96 10.72 6.01 12.52
CA LEU A 96 9.32 5.78 12.86
C LEU A 96 8.96 4.29 12.90
N ALA A 97 9.62 3.45 12.09
CA ALA A 97 9.38 2.00 12.07
C ALA A 97 9.85 1.27 13.35
N GLU A 98 10.53 1.96 14.26
CA GLU A 98 10.95 1.48 15.58
C GLU A 98 9.90 1.77 16.67
N LEU A 99 8.88 2.59 16.37
CA LEU A 99 7.84 2.96 17.32
C LEU A 99 6.73 1.91 17.39
N PRO A 100 5.98 1.82 18.51
CA PRO A 100 4.84 0.93 18.64
C PRO A 100 3.63 1.47 17.86
N LEU A 101 3.67 1.34 16.53
CA LEU A 101 2.63 1.79 15.62
C LEU A 101 1.76 0.62 15.16
N HIS A 102 0.60 0.93 14.59
CA HIS A 102 -0.24 -0.07 13.97
C HIS A 102 0.56 -0.86 12.91
N PRO A 103 0.50 -2.20 12.89
CA PRO A 103 1.37 -3.01 12.04
C PRO A 103 1.33 -2.69 10.53
N ILE A 104 0.18 -2.31 9.99
CA ILE A 104 0.09 -1.86 8.58
C ILE A 104 0.91 -0.60 8.33
N ILE A 105 0.93 0.33 9.29
CA ILE A 105 1.73 1.55 9.22
C ILE A 105 3.20 1.19 9.31
N LEU A 106 3.58 0.28 10.21
CA LEU A 106 4.97 -0.23 10.30
C LEU A 106 5.43 -0.85 8.97
N LEU A 107 4.57 -1.66 8.34
CA LEU A 107 4.89 -2.29 7.08
C LEU A 107 5.13 -1.27 5.96
N LEU A 108 4.26 -0.25 5.86
CA LEU A 108 4.42 0.83 4.88
C LEU A 108 5.65 1.69 5.18
N LEU A 109 5.95 1.96 6.46
CA LEU A 109 7.15 2.67 6.88
C LEU A 109 8.42 1.88 6.56
N ARG A 110 8.46 0.56 6.79
CA ARG A 110 9.58 -0.31 6.43
C ARG A 110 9.80 -0.35 4.92
N ASN A 111 8.73 -0.48 4.15
CA ASN A 111 8.82 -0.42 2.69
C ASN A 111 9.34 0.96 2.23
N LYS A 112 8.87 2.04 2.83
CA LYS A 112 9.32 3.40 2.55
C LYS A 112 10.79 3.62 2.96
N ALA A 113 11.22 3.06 4.07
CA ALA A 113 12.61 3.09 4.52
C ALA A 113 13.54 2.43 3.50
N LYS A 114 13.14 1.26 2.97
CA LYS A 114 13.94 0.48 2.02
C LYS A 114 13.91 1.03 0.60
N HIS A 115 12.74 1.45 0.12
CA HIS A 115 12.51 1.76 -1.29
C HIS A 115 12.08 3.20 -1.57
N GLY A 116 11.91 4.04 -0.54
CA GLY A 116 11.45 5.41 -0.66
C GLY A 116 9.95 5.57 -0.95
N LYS A 117 9.17 4.47 -0.91
CA LYS A 117 7.76 4.45 -1.33
C LYS A 117 6.83 3.85 -0.28
N GLU A 118 5.72 4.55 0.00
CA GLU A 118 4.77 4.22 1.07
C GLU A 118 3.42 3.69 0.61
N ARG A 119 3.20 3.57 -0.71
CA ARG A 119 1.86 3.34 -1.29
C ARG A 119 1.56 1.88 -1.57
N TYR A 120 2.57 1.03 -1.40
CA TYR A 120 2.48 -0.38 -1.71
C TYR A 120 3.53 -1.18 -0.96
N VAL A 121 3.33 -2.50 -0.90
CA VAL A 121 4.28 -3.45 -0.31
C VAL A 121 4.70 -4.46 -1.37
N MET A 122 6.00 -4.62 -1.55
CA MET A 122 6.56 -5.65 -2.44
C MET A 122 6.83 -6.92 -1.64
N LEU A 123 6.28 -8.06 -2.05
CA LEU A 123 6.42 -9.34 -1.33
C LEU A 123 7.70 -10.11 -1.69
N SER A 124 8.34 -9.81 -2.82
CA SER A 124 9.56 -10.46 -3.30
C SER A 124 10.25 -9.54 -4.30
N GLU A 125 11.59 -9.45 -4.25
CA GLU A 125 12.37 -8.68 -5.24
C GLU A 125 12.58 -9.45 -6.54
N ASN A 126 12.62 -10.79 -6.46
CA ASN A 126 12.84 -11.66 -7.62
C ASN A 126 11.56 -11.89 -8.44
N GLU A 127 10.40 -11.82 -7.78
CA GLU A 127 9.08 -11.97 -8.39
C GLU A 127 8.16 -10.89 -7.79
N PRO A 128 8.22 -9.65 -8.30
CA PRO A 128 7.60 -8.52 -7.64
C PRO A 128 6.08 -8.61 -7.66
N ILE A 129 5.54 -9.15 -6.56
CA ILE A 129 4.13 -9.04 -6.23
C ILE A 129 3.95 -7.78 -5.40
N ILE A 130 3.18 -6.85 -5.94
CA ILE A 130 2.94 -5.56 -5.32
C ILE A 130 1.52 -5.51 -4.78
N LEU A 131 1.40 -5.21 -3.49
CA LEU A 131 0.13 -5.02 -2.79
C LEU A 131 -0.20 -3.53 -2.71
N GLY A 132 -1.25 -3.11 -3.40
CA GLY A 132 -1.82 -1.77 -3.30
C GLY A 132 -3.02 -1.77 -2.35
N PHE A 133 -2.91 -1.02 -1.26
CA PHE A 133 -4.00 -0.85 -0.30
C PHE A 133 -4.95 0.27 -0.76
N VAL A 134 -6.19 -0.09 -1.05
CA VAL A 134 -7.28 0.87 -1.32
C VAL A 134 -7.80 1.40 0.02
N SER A 135 -8.42 2.60 0.06
CA SER A 135 -9.03 3.20 1.26
C SER A 135 -9.63 2.19 2.23
N PHE A 136 -9.41 2.35 3.54
CA PHE A 136 -10.01 1.46 4.55
C PHE A 136 -11.54 1.51 4.61
N VAL A 137 -12.18 2.58 4.12
CA VAL A 137 -13.64 2.61 3.93
C VAL A 137 -14.10 1.54 2.91
N LYS A 138 -13.16 1.03 2.09
CA LYS A 138 -13.33 -0.01 1.07
C LYS A 138 -12.23 -1.07 1.15
N LEU A 139 -11.71 -1.39 2.35
CA LEU A 139 -10.67 -2.41 2.57
C LEU A 139 -11.09 -3.84 2.16
N ASN A 140 -12.25 -4.00 1.55
CA ASN A 140 -12.73 -5.24 0.97
C ASN A 140 -11.80 -5.79 -0.10
N TRP A 141 -10.91 -4.99 -0.70
CA TRP A 141 -10.10 -5.43 -1.84
C TRP A 141 -8.67 -4.87 -1.76
N ILE A 142 -7.69 -5.77 -1.87
CA ILE A 142 -6.26 -5.49 -2.03
C ILE A 142 -5.92 -5.68 -3.49
N ASN A 143 -5.34 -4.66 -4.13
CA ASN A 143 -4.85 -4.81 -5.50
C ASN A 143 -3.52 -5.59 -5.47
N VAL A 144 -3.44 -6.64 -6.28
CA VAL A 144 -2.29 -7.54 -6.39
C VAL A 144 -1.78 -7.44 -7.81
N TYR A 145 -0.57 -6.92 -7.99
CA TYR A 145 0.06 -6.83 -9.30
C TYR A 145 1.08 -7.96 -9.43
N HIS A 146 0.99 -8.72 -10.51
CA HIS A 146 1.93 -9.79 -10.85
C HIS A 146 2.54 -9.52 -12.22
N TYR A 147 3.85 -9.62 -12.34
CA TYR A 147 4.55 -9.43 -13.60
C TYR A 147 4.78 -10.77 -14.29
N ASP A 148 4.26 -10.90 -15.51
CA ASP A 148 4.39 -12.09 -16.34
C ASP A 148 5.62 -11.94 -17.25
N ASN A 149 6.73 -12.54 -16.83
CA ASN A 149 8.00 -12.51 -17.55
C ASN A 149 7.90 -13.05 -18.99
N LYS A 150 6.96 -13.97 -19.29
CA LYS A 150 6.83 -14.55 -20.63
C LYS A 150 6.18 -13.60 -21.61
N ARG A 151 5.29 -12.76 -21.11
CA ARG A 151 4.51 -11.81 -21.91
C ARG A 151 5.03 -10.38 -21.80
N ASP A 152 6.00 -10.14 -20.93
CA ASP A 152 6.55 -8.83 -20.62
C ASP A 152 5.41 -7.83 -20.32
N VAL A 153 4.55 -8.20 -19.36
CA VAL A 153 3.42 -7.37 -18.93
C VAL A 153 3.17 -7.53 -17.44
N ALA A 154 2.70 -6.46 -16.79
CA ALA A 154 2.13 -6.54 -15.45
C ALA A 154 0.62 -6.71 -15.51
N ILE A 155 0.07 -7.56 -14.64
CA ILE A 155 -1.36 -7.88 -14.57
C ILE A 155 -1.87 -7.53 -13.19
N ARG A 156 -2.96 -6.76 -13.13
CA ARG A 156 -3.63 -6.43 -11.87
C ARG A 156 -4.76 -7.40 -11.57
N PHE A 157 -4.67 -8.04 -10.41
CA PHE A 157 -5.72 -8.78 -9.73
C PHE A 157 -6.22 -7.97 -8.53
N SER A 158 -7.36 -8.37 -7.96
CA SER A 158 -7.83 -7.84 -6.69
C SER A 158 -8.26 -9.00 -5.79
N PHE A 159 -7.85 -8.97 -4.53
CA PHE A 159 -8.13 -10.01 -3.54
C PHE A 159 -8.87 -9.43 -2.34
N SER A 160 -9.96 -10.08 -1.93
CA SER A 160 -10.71 -9.74 -0.73
C SER A 160 -10.28 -10.64 0.44
N PRO A 161 -9.58 -10.10 1.45
CA PRO A 161 -9.15 -10.90 2.59
C PRO A 161 -10.30 -11.25 3.55
N PHE A 162 -11.40 -10.49 3.54
CA PHE A 162 -12.58 -10.74 4.38
C PHE A 162 -13.48 -11.82 3.76
N GLU A 163 -13.69 -11.77 2.45
CA GLU A 163 -14.47 -12.78 1.72
C GLU A 163 -13.61 -14.00 1.31
N ASN A 164 -12.30 -13.95 1.57
CA ASN A 164 -11.29 -14.88 1.06
C ASN A 164 -11.46 -15.19 -0.44
N LYS A 165 -11.61 -14.14 -1.25
CA LYS A 165 -12.05 -14.26 -2.64
C LYS A 165 -11.25 -13.38 -3.58
N TRP A 166 -10.90 -13.94 -4.73
CA TRP A 166 -10.34 -13.16 -5.84
C TRP A 166 -11.42 -12.53 -6.70
N SER A 167 -11.21 -11.29 -7.11
CA SER A 167 -12.14 -10.56 -7.96
C SER A 167 -12.35 -11.36 -9.23
N TYR A 168 -13.62 -11.56 -9.60
CA TYR A 168 -14.01 -12.24 -10.83
C TYR A 168 -13.51 -13.71 -10.96
N GLY A 169 -13.09 -14.33 -9.83
CA GLY A 169 -12.63 -15.73 -9.79
C GLY A 169 -11.29 -15.98 -10.49
N LYS A 170 -10.52 -14.92 -10.77
CA LYS A 170 -9.22 -15.01 -11.45
C LYS A 170 -8.11 -14.92 -10.42
N LEU A 171 -7.27 -15.95 -10.33
CA LEU A 171 -6.10 -15.97 -9.46
C LEU A 171 -4.84 -15.60 -10.26
N PRO A 172 -3.87 -14.89 -9.66
CA PRO A 172 -2.53 -14.80 -10.22
C PRO A 172 -1.85 -16.18 -10.23
N PRO A 173 -0.77 -16.35 -11.01
CA PRO A 173 0.16 -17.46 -10.82
C PRO A 173 0.55 -17.59 -9.34
N ASP A 174 0.61 -18.83 -8.84
CA ASP A 174 0.80 -19.14 -7.41
C ASP A 174 -0.22 -18.49 -6.47
N GLY A 175 -1.44 -18.23 -6.95
CA GLY A 175 -2.46 -17.46 -6.23
C GLY A 175 -2.74 -17.92 -4.79
N LYS A 176 -2.66 -19.22 -4.48
CA LYS A 176 -2.76 -19.73 -3.10
C LYS A 176 -1.59 -19.31 -2.23
N THR A 177 -0.38 -19.32 -2.76
CA THR A 177 0.82 -18.83 -2.07
C THR A 177 0.73 -17.33 -1.86
N VAL A 178 0.25 -16.57 -2.86
CA VAL A 178 0.02 -15.13 -2.74
C VAL A 178 -1.05 -14.81 -1.71
N GLU A 179 -2.17 -15.53 -1.73
CA GLU A 179 -3.23 -15.46 -0.73
C GLU A 179 -2.69 -15.74 0.68
N ASN A 180 -1.95 -16.84 0.87
CA ASN A 180 -1.32 -17.16 2.15
C ASN A 180 -0.33 -16.08 2.61
N LYS A 181 0.43 -15.48 1.69
CA LYS A 181 1.32 -14.36 2.00
C LYS A 181 0.53 -13.12 2.42
N ILE A 182 -0.55 -12.79 1.69
CA ILE A 182 -1.44 -11.67 2.04
C ILE A 182 -2.11 -11.94 3.39
N MET A 183 -2.70 -13.11 3.60
CA MET A 183 -3.39 -13.46 4.84
C MET A 183 -2.43 -13.58 6.01
N THR A 184 -1.22 -14.10 5.83
CA THR A 184 -0.16 -14.08 6.86
C THR A 184 0.24 -12.63 7.18
N LEU A 185 0.45 -11.80 6.16
CA LEU A 185 0.77 -10.39 6.33
C LEU A 185 -0.34 -9.67 7.09
N LEU A 186 -1.60 -9.90 6.72
CA LEU A 186 -2.77 -9.31 7.39
C LEU A 186 -2.95 -9.86 8.80
N ARG A 187 -2.74 -11.16 9.04
CA ARG A 187 -2.80 -11.76 10.38
C ARG A 187 -1.70 -11.21 11.29
N GLN A 188 -0.45 -11.14 10.80
CA GLN A 188 0.63 -10.44 11.50
C GLN A 188 0.27 -8.96 11.73
N THR A 189 -0.51 -8.38 10.82
CA THR A 189 -0.95 -7.00 10.89
C THR A 189 -2.12 -6.74 11.85
N PHE A 190 -3.04 -7.70 12.03
CA PHE A 190 -4.29 -7.53 12.78
C PHE A 190 -4.33 -8.34 14.09
N LEU A 191 -3.74 -9.54 14.16
CA LEU A 191 -3.72 -10.36 15.39
C LEU A 191 -2.59 -10.00 16.36
N GLN A 192 -1.56 -9.26 15.93
CA GLN A 192 -0.60 -8.66 16.88
C GLN A 192 -1.14 -7.37 17.51
N ALA A 193 -2.23 -6.80 16.99
CA ALA A 193 -2.88 -5.62 17.57
C ALA A 193 -3.73 -5.96 18.81
N GLU A 194 -4.10 -7.23 19.03
CA GLU A 194 -4.86 -7.68 20.22
C GLU A 194 -3.95 -8.09 21.39
N ARG A 195 -2.62 -7.97 21.25
CA ARG A 195 -1.65 -8.32 22.30
C ARG A 195 -1.00 -7.11 23.00
N PHE A 196 -1.48 -5.89 22.73
CA PHE A 196 -1.03 -4.66 23.39
C PHE A 196 -2.21 -3.80 23.83
#